data_AF-A0A9D4YVU0-F1
#
_entry.id   AF-A0A9D4YVU0-F1
#
_cell.length_a   1.000
_cell.length_b   1.000
_cell.length_c   1.000
_cell.angle_alpha   90.00
_cell.angle_beta   90.00
_cell.angle_gamma   90.00
#
_symmetry.space_group_name_H-M   'P 1'
#
loop_
_entity.id
_entity.type
_entity.pdbx_description
1 polymer ?
#
loop_
_entity_poly.entity_id
_entity_poly.type
_entity_poly.pdbx_seq_one_letter_code
_entity_poly.pdbx_strand_id
1 'polypeptide(L)'
;MQSKPGDKRVLVARGLVGNEQQQQFITLPDPKTGQPASYLLAGGCLQELNWYKQQYSSWLVGNSVVKDGGVFIATPVDPLLVLLPLLEQARAAQNVFQDIEQILSTAASSSASLLLPLLGSGEQLGCLCEVKRVGGQGYYRLNDALVVAWLKLKVEQAMAAMRTSPAAAFSGMDDLSLTAYAAGLVGEYLGQHWLDKLAAALNLPDELPALPAHVPPQPDSDVKPTEKKPRMDPKEAAKLKAAESRQATKVAKLAKEASNMRKLSAFFKPAAAKPASAK
;
A
#
# COMPACT_ATOMS: atom_id res chain seq x y z
N MET A 1 -16.14 -1.70 -8.19
CA MET A 1 -16.22 -2.98 -7.44
C MET A 1 -17.16 -3.93 -8.17
N GLN A 2 -16.67 -4.96 -8.86
CA GLN A 2 -17.54 -5.99 -9.45
C GLN A 2 -17.32 -7.30 -8.66
N SER A 3 -18.19 -7.56 -7.68
CA SER A 3 -18.27 -8.84 -6.99
C SER A 3 -19.57 -9.53 -7.34
N LYS A 4 -19.58 -10.87 -7.37
CA LYS A 4 -20.81 -11.63 -7.57
C LYS A 4 -21.76 -11.39 -6.38
N PRO A 5 -23.09 -11.35 -6.59
CA PRO A 5 -24.04 -11.28 -5.49
C PRO A 5 -23.77 -12.40 -4.47
N GLY A 6 -23.63 -12.05 -3.19
CA GLY A 6 -23.36 -12.99 -2.09
C GLY A 6 -21.88 -13.15 -1.70
N ASP A 7 -20.95 -12.54 -2.44
CA ASP A 7 -19.54 -12.51 -2.07
C ASP A 7 -19.32 -11.66 -0.81
N LYS A 8 -18.75 -12.27 0.23
CA LYS A 8 -18.28 -11.54 1.42
C LYS A 8 -16.93 -10.88 1.13
N ARG A 9 -16.72 -9.69 1.70
CA ARG A 9 -15.44 -8.95 1.71
C ARG A 9 -15.19 -8.43 3.11
N VAL A 10 -13.92 -8.29 3.48
CA VAL A 10 -13.51 -7.72 4.77
C VAL A 10 -13.15 -6.26 4.54
N LEU A 11 -13.70 -5.38 5.36
CA LEU A 11 -13.46 -3.93 5.34
C LEU A 11 -13.09 -3.49 6.76
N VAL A 12 -12.01 -2.72 6.86
CA VAL A 12 -11.64 -1.97 8.05
C VAL A 12 -11.87 -0.50 7.74
N ALA A 13 -12.76 0.16 8.48
CA ALA A 13 -13.04 1.58 8.29
C ALA A 13 -13.35 2.27 9.61
N ARG A 14 -13.10 3.58 9.68
CA ARG A 14 -13.47 4.41 10.83
C ARG A 14 -14.96 4.73 10.78
N GLY A 15 -15.58 4.84 11.95
CA GLY A 15 -16.97 5.31 12.07
C GLY A 15 -18.02 4.29 11.63
N LEU A 16 -17.67 3.00 11.60
CA LEU A 16 -18.62 1.92 11.28
C LEU A 16 -19.57 1.58 12.44
N VAL A 17 -19.21 1.93 13.68
CA VAL A 17 -19.94 1.55 14.89
C VAL A 17 -20.30 2.82 15.68
N GLY A 18 -21.60 3.06 15.88
CA GLY A 18 -22.12 4.19 16.67
C GLY A 18 -22.81 5.28 15.82
N ASN A 19 -24.10 5.49 16.12
CA ASN A 19 -25.05 6.46 15.58
C ASN A 19 -25.39 6.38 14.08
N GLU A 20 -26.66 6.69 13.79
CA GLU A 20 -27.43 6.59 12.53
C GLU A 20 -26.91 7.46 11.37
N GLN A 21 -25.61 7.76 11.31
CA GLN A 21 -25.05 8.43 10.14
C GLN A 21 -24.93 7.43 8.99
N GLN A 22 -25.59 7.73 7.86
CA GLN A 22 -25.58 6.88 6.68
C GLN A 22 -24.16 6.62 6.21
N GLN A 23 -23.78 5.34 6.19
CA GLN A 23 -22.57 4.87 5.54
C GLN A 23 -22.88 4.75 4.06
N GLN A 24 -22.15 5.48 3.23
CA GLN A 24 -22.41 5.49 1.80
C GLN A 24 -21.12 5.31 1.02
N PHE A 25 -21.09 4.26 0.21
CA PHE A 25 -20.07 4.11 -0.82
C PHE A 25 -20.39 5.06 -1.98
N ILE A 26 -19.40 5.85 -2.36
CA ILE A 26 -19.50 6.80 -3.47
C ILE A 26 -18.35 6.58 -4.43
N THR A 27 -18.55 6.99 -5.67
CA THR A 27 -17.49 6.99 -6.68
C THR A 27 -17.09 8.43 -6.93
N LEU A 28 -15.81 8.76 -6.85
CA LEU A 28 -15.29 10.09 -7.20
C LEU A 28 -14.08 9.92 -8.13
N PRO A 29 -13.75 10.92 -8.95
CA PRO A 29 -12.50 10.91 -9.70
C PRO A 29 -11.30 10.83 -8.74
N ASP A 30 -10.36 9.97 -9.05
CA ASP A 30 -9.04 9.94 -8.41
C ASP A 30 -8.32 11.28 -8.65
N PRO A 31 -7.76 11.94 -7.62
CA PRO A 31 -7.26 13.30 -7.77
C PRO A 31 -6.08 13.44 -8.74
N LYS A 32 -5.26 12.40 -8.89
CA LYS A 32 -4.07 12.39 -9.75
C LYS A 32 -4.39 11.94 -11.16
N THR A 33 -5.20 10.90 -11.31
CA THR A 33 -5.44 10.23 -12.60
C THR A 33 -6.80 10.56 -13.24
N GLY A 34 -7.73 11.14 -12.47
CA GLY A 34 -9.11 11.40 -12.89
C GLY A 34 -9.96 10.14 -13.07
N GLN A 35 -9.41 8.94 -12.85
CA GLN A 35 -10.14 7.69 -13.03
C GLN A 35 -11.16 7.47 -11.91
N PRO A 36 -12.27 6.75 -12.16
CA PRO A 36 -13.24 6.46 -11.10
C PRO A 36 -12.62 5.65 -9.94
N ALA A 37 -12.59 6.24 -8.75
CA ALA A 37 -12.15 5.62 -7.50
C ALA A 37 -13.30 5.51 -6.50
N SER A 38 -13.25 4.51 -5.62
CA SER A 38 -14.29 4.24 -4.63
C SER A 38 -13.91 4.85 -3.27
N TYR A 39 -14.85 5.57 -2.68
CA TYR A 39 -14.71 6.20 -1.38
C TYR A 39 -15.88 5.78 -0.47
N LEU A 40 -15.68 5.95 0.83
CA LEU A 40 -16.68 5.71 1.87
C LEU A 40 -16.92 7.01 2.63
N LEU A 41 -18.17 7.47 2.63
CA LEU A 41 -18.66 8.47 3.56
C LEU A 41 -19.13 7.75 4.81
N ALA A 42 -18.45 7.94 5.93
CA ALA A 42 -18.83 7.38 7.22
C ALA A 42 -18.27 8.21 8.37
N GLY A 43 -19.04 8.35 9.46
CA GLY A 43 -18.62 9.06 10.68
C GLY A 43 -18.23 10.52 10.44
N GLY A 44 -18.91 11.22 9.53
CA GLY A 44 -18.64 12.62 9.20
C GLY A 44 -17.31 12.88 8.49
N CYS A 45 -16.70 11.86 7.88
CA CYS A 45 -15.48 12.04 7.09
C CYS A 45 -15.53 11.25 5.77
N LEU A 46 -14.72 11.71 4.82
CA LEU A 46 -14.45 11.00 3.56
C LEU A 46 -13.28 10.04 3.79
N GLN A 47 -13.44 8.79 3.37
CA GLN A 47 -12.39 7.77 3.44
C GLN A 47 -12.15 7.18 2.06
N GLU A 48 -10.90 7.14 1.60
CA GLU A 48 -10.51 6.43 0.38
C GLU A 48 -10.41 4.92 0.66
N LEU A 49 -10.69 4.09 -0.33
CA LEU A 49 -10.62 2.62 -0.18
C LEU A 49 -9.32 2.07 -0.77
N ASN A 50 -8.45 1.62 0.12
CA ASN A 50 -7.24 0.90 -0.23
C ASN A 50 -7.48 -0.61 -0.21
N TRP A 51 -6.94 -1.35 -1.18
CA TRP A 51 -7.06 -2.80 -1.25
C TRP A 51 -5.71 -3.48 -1.05
N TYR A 52 -5.66 -4.43 -0.12
CA TYR A 52 -4.48 -5.23 0.12
C TYR A 52 -4.82 -6.72 0.09
N LYS A 53 -3.91 -7.53 -0.46
CA LYS A 53 -4.04 -8.99 -0.47
C LYS A 53 -2.67 -9.65 -0.43
N GLN A 54 -2.46 -10.50 0.57
CA GLN A 54 -1.33 -11.40 0.63
C GLN A 54 -1.58 -12.65 -0.24
N GLN A 55 -0.53 -13.20 -0.86
CA GLN A 55 -0.65 -14.44 -1.63
C GLN A 55 -1.10 -15.61 -0.76
N TYR A 56 -1.89 -16.52 -1.35
CA TYR A 56 -2.40 -17.74 -0.69
C TYR A 56 -3.14 -17.50 0.64
N SER A 57 -3.83 -16.37 0.77
CA SER A 57 -4.60 -16.01 1.97
C SER A 57 -6.10 -16.30 1.83
N SER A 58 -6.77 -16.47 2.97
CA SER A 58 -8.23 -16.56 3.07
C SER A 58 -8.68 -16.09 4.46
N TRP A 59 -9.92 -15.60 4.59
CA TRP A 59 -10.49 -15.22 5.89
C TRP A 59 -11.45 -16.29 6.41
N LEU A 60 -11.38 -16.55 7.71
CA LEU A 60 -12.40 -17.32 8.43
C LEU A 60 -13.37 -16.32 9.08
N VAL A 61 -14.61 -16.27 8.59
CA VAL A 61 -15.64 -15.31 9.05
C VAL A 61 -16.85 -16.08 9.55
N GLY A 62 -16.98 -16.16 10.88
CA GLY A 62 -17.96 -17.03 11.54
C GLY A 62 -17.78 -18.49 11.08
N ASN A 63 -18.85 -19.10 10.58
CA ASN A 63 -18.85 -20.48 10.07
C ASN A 63 -18.57 -20.56 8.55
N SER A 64 -17.99 -19.52 7.94
CA SER A 64 -17.76 -19.45 6.49
C SER A 64 -16.32 -19.08 6.16
N VAL A 65 -15.84 -19.57 5.01
CA VAL A 65 -14.52 -19.22 4.47
C VAL A 65 -14.67 -18.22 3.33
N VAL A 66 -14.00 -17.08 3.42
CA VAL A 66 -13.87 -16.10 2.35
C VAL A 66 -12.57 -16.35 1.60
N LYS A 67 -12.68 -17.02 0.45
CA LYS A 67 -11.55 -17.51 -0.34
C LYS A 67 -10.59 -16.41 -0.82
N ASP A 68 -11.08 -15.18 -0.99
CA ASP A 68 -10.29 -14.11 -1.62
C ASP A 68 -9.11 -13.65 -0.75
N GLY A 69 -9.23 -13.68 0.58
CA GLY A 69 -8.16 -13.33 1.51
C GLY A 69 -7.73 -11.86 1.51
N GLY A 70 -8.23 -11.03 0.59
CA GLY A 70 -7.95 -9.61 0.59
C GLY A 70 -8.79 -8.82 1.60
N VAL A 71 -8.32 -7.62 1.91
CA VAL A 71 -8.93 -6.69 2.85
C VAL A 71 -8.98 -5.31 2.24
N PHE A 72 -10.12 -4.65 2.39
CA PHE A 72 -10.25 -3.22 2.15
C PHE A 72 -9.92 -2.47 3.43
N ILE A 73 -9.14 -1.41 3.31
CA ILE A 73 -8.81 -0.49 4.39
C ILE A 73 -9.28 0.89 3.94
N ALA A 74 -10.27 1.43 4.65
CA ALA A 74 -10.73 2.80 4.45
C ALA A 74 -9.89 3.74 5.32
N THR A 75 -9.14 4.64 4.67
CA THR A 75 -8.30 5.63 5.32
C THR A 75 -8.92 7.02 5.16
N PRO A 76 -9.02 7.84 6.22
CA PRO A 76 -9.50 9.21 6.08
C PRO A 76 -8.65 10.01 5.10
N VAL A 77 -9.31 10.72 4.18
CA VAL A 77 -8.68 11.57 3.18
C VAL A 77 -9.24 12.99 3.30
N ASP A 78 -8.40 13.99 3.09
CA ASP A 78 -8.83 15.39 3.07
C ASP A 78 -9.68 15.65 1.82
N PRO A 79 -10.96 16.07 1.95
CA PRO A 79 -11.81 16.40 0.81
C PRO A 79 -11.22 17.45 -0.14
N LEU A 80 -10.37 18.36 0.36
CA LEU A 80 -9.72 19.38 -0.45
C LEU A 80 -8.76 18.79 -1.51
N LEU A 81 -8.14 17.63 -1.24
CA LEU A 81 -7.33 16.92 -2.25
C LEU A 81 -8.20 16.47 -3.42
N VAL A 82 -9.42 16.00 -3.14
CA VAL A 82 -10.37 15.57 -4.16
C VAL A 82 -11.01 16.75 -4.89
N LEU A 83 -11.18 17.88 -4.21
CA LEU A 83 -11.72 19.11 -4.81
C LEU A 83 -10.72 19.84 -5.71
N LEU A 84 -9.42 19.76 -5.44
CA LEU A 84 -8.40 20.47 -6.21
C LEU A 84 -8.52 20.27 -7.73
N PRO A 85 -8.58 19.04 -8.28
CA PRO A 85 -8.75 18.83 -9.72
C PRO A 85 -10.11 19.33 -10.25
N LEU A 86 -11.17 19.34 -9.43
CA LEU A 86 -12.47 19.90 -9.83
C LEU A 86 -12.40 21.43 -9.94
N LEU A 87 -11.71 22.08 -9.00
CA LEU A 87 -11.46 23.52 -9.04
C LEU A 87 -10.60 23.90 -10.27
N GLU A 88 -9.66 23.05 -10.65
CA GLU A 88 -8.87 23.25 -11.87
C GLU A 88 -9.72 23.13 -13.13
N GLN A 89 -10.60 22.13 -13.21
CA GLN A 89 -11.56 21.98 -14.31
C GLN A 89 -12.50 23.18 -14.38
N ALA A 90 -13.04 23.61 -13.24
CA ALA A 90 -13.89 24.79 -13.14
C ALA A 90 -13.15 26.05 -13.64
N ARG A 91 -11.89 26.24 -13.24
CA ARG A 91 -11.02 27.34 -13.72
C ARG A 91 -10.74 27.25 -15.22
N ALA A 92 -10.47 26.05 -15.73
CA ALA A 92 -10.18 25.83 -17.16
C ALA A 92 -11.40 26.09 -18.04
N ALA A 93 -12.60 25.74 -17.54
CA ALA A 93 -13.85 26.07 -18.21
C ALA A 93 -14.14 27.57 -18.16
N GLN A 94 -14.11 28.16 -16.97
CA GLN A 94 -14.34 29.59 -16.74
C GLN A 94 -13.56 30.06 -15.51
N ASN A 95 -12.58 30.95 -15.71
CA ASN A 95 -11.77 31.51 -14.62
C ASN A 95 -12.50 32.62 -13.85
N VAL A 96 -13.69 32.30 -13.33
CA VAL A 96 -14.58 33.18 -12.58
C VAL A 96 -14.87 32.60 -11.19
N PHE A 97 -15.45 33.43 -10.32
CA PHE A 97 -15.92 32.98 -9.01
C PHE A 97 -17.18 32.12 -9.19
N GLN A 98 -17.14 30.89 -8.69
CA GLN A 98 -18.23 29.91 -8.82
C GLN A 98 -18.67 29.42 -7.45
N ASP A 99 -19.94 29.06 -7.31
CA ASP A 99 -20.42 28.42 -6.07
C ASP A 99 -19.96 26.95 -5.99
N ILE A 100 -20.06 26.38 -4.80
CA ILE A 100 -19.57 25.02 -4.53
C ILE A 100 -20.35 23.94 -5.28
N GLU A 101 -21.65 24.14 -5.53
CA GLU A 101 -22.48 23.18 -6.25
C GLU A 101 -22.09 23.16 -7.74
N GLN A 102 -21.85 24.33 -8.32
CA GLN A 102 -21.30 24.46 -9.67
C GLN A 102 -19.95 23.75 -9.81
N ILE A 103 -19.04 23.94 -8.86
CA ILE A 103 -17.73 23.26 -8.88
C ILE A 103 -17.90 21.74 -8.81
N LEU A 104 -18.76 21.23 -7.92
CA LEU A 104 -19.00 19.77 -7.82
C LEU A 104 -19.68 19.21 -9.08
N SER A 105 -20.46 20.02 -9.80
CA SER A 105 -21.11 19.61 -11.04
C SER A 105 -20.13 19.36 -12.19
N THR A 106 -18.88 19.86 -12.11
CA THR A 106 -17.84 19.56 -13.11
C THR A 106 -17.32 18.13 -13.01
N ALA A 107 -17.55 17.46 -11.87
CA ALA A 107 -17.10 16.10 -11.67
C ALA A 107 -17.81 15.14 -12.64
N ALA A 108 -17.05 14.21 -13.22
CA ALA A 108 -17.60 13.14 -14.05
C ALA A 108 -18.54 12.19 -13.28
N SER A 109 -18.54 12.25 -11.94
CA SER A 109 -19.37 11.43 -11.07
C SER A 109 -20.55 12.23 -10.51
N SER A 110 -21.76 11.67 -10.66
CA SER A 110 -22.97 12.18 -10.01
C SER A 110 -22.93 12.13 -8.48
N SER A 111 -21.97 11.39 -7.89
CA SER A 111 -21.83 11.28 -6.44
C SER A 111 -21.06 12.44 -5.80
N ALA A 112 -20.49 13.36 -6.59
CA ALA A 112 -19.72 14.49 -6.05
C ALA A 112 -20.56 15.43 -5.16
N SER A 113 -21.85 15.58 -5.46
CA SER A 113 -22.78 16.38 -4.64
C SER A 113 -22.92 15.87 -3.19
N LEU A 114 -22.62 14.59 -2.95
CA LEU A 114 -22.64 13.99 -1.61
C LEU A 114 -21.50 14.49 -0.71
N LEU A 115 -20.53 15.24 -1.27
CA LEU A 115 -19.51 15.92 -0.49
C LEU A 115 -20.02 17.22 0.17
N LEU A 116 -21.11 17.81 -0.31
CA LEU A 116 -21.63 19.09 0.20
C LEU A 116 -21.79 19.12 1.74
N PRO A 117 -22.34 18.09 2.41
CA PRO A 117 -22.47 18.09 3.86
C PRO A 117 -21.13 18.10 4.60
N LEU A 118 -20.08 17.49 4.03
CA LEU A 118 -18.73 17.53 4.59
C LEU A 118 -18.07 18.90 4.40
N LEU A 119 -18.46 19.60 3.33
CA LEU A 119 -17.91 20.90 2.99
C LEU A 119 -18.54 22.03 3.80
N GLY A 120 -19.75 21.82 4.31
CA GLY A 120 -20.46 22.74 5.20
C GLY A 120 -20.69 24.09 4.53
N SER A 121 -20.31 25.18 5.20
CA SER A 121 -20.34 26.55 4.64
C SER A 121 -19.21 26.84 3.63
N GLY A 122 -18.39 25.83 3.30
CA GLY A 122 -17.27 25.93 2.37
C GLY A 122 -16.11 26.80 2.89
N GLU A 123 -16.00 26.99 4.21
CA GLU A 123 -14.90 27.78 4.80
C GLU A 123 -13.52 27.19 4.50
N GLN A 124 -13.42 25.87 4.49
CA GLN A 124 -12.18 25.15 4.15
C GLN A 124 -11.70 25.40 2.71
N LEU A 125 -12.58 25.81 1.78
CA LEU A 125 -12.14 26.18 0.43
C LEU A 125 -11.26 27.43 0.43
N GLY A 126 -11.30 28.25 1.49
CA GLY A 126 -10.36 29.37 1.67
C GLY A 126 -8.89 28.95 1.74
N CYS A 127 -8.60 27.66 1.96
CA CYS A 127 -7.24 27.12 1.86
C CYS A 127 -6.71 27.04 0.43
N LEU A 128 -7.60 26.92 -0.57
CA LEU A 128 -7.24 26.76 -1.98
C LEU A 128 -7.68 27.95 -2.84
N CYS A 129 -8.70 28.69 -2.39
CA CYS A 129 -9.43 29.65 -3.20
C CYS A 129 -9.47 31.04 -2.56
N GLU A 130 -9.50 32.06 -3.42
CA GLU A 130 -10.07 33.33 -3.05
C GLU A 130 -11.58 33.19 -2.85
N VAL A 131 -12.09 33.76 -1.76
CA VAL A 131 -13.49 33.63 -1.37
C VAL A 131 -14.18 35.00 -1.43
N LYS A 132 -15.30 35.07 -2.14
CA LYS A 132 -16.23 36.20 -2.10
C LYS A 132 -17.55 35.75 -1.49
N ARG A 133 -18.15 36.57 -0.64
CA ARG A 133 -19.46 36.30 -0.05
C ARG A 133 -20.47 37.33 -0.50
N VAL A 134 -21.59 36.87 -1.06
CA VAL A 134 -22.72 37.71 -1.48
C VAL A 134 -24.00 37.05 -0.97
N GLY A 135 -24.82 37.79 -0.22
CA GLY A 135 -26.10 37.27 0.29
C GLY A 135 -25.98 36.03 1.20
N GLY A 136 -24.83 35.83 1.87
CA GLY A 136 -24.58 34.65 2.70
C GLY A 136 -24.05 33.43 1.95
N GLN A 137 -24.02 33.47 0.61
CA GLN A 137 -23.45 32.42 -0.24
C GLN A 137 -21.97 32.72 -0.55
N GLY A 138 -21.14 31.67 -0.50
CA GLY A 138 -19.73 31.73 -0.85
C GLY A 138 -19.49 31.41 -2.32
N TYR A 139 -18.62 32.18 -2.95
CA TYR A 139 -18.12 31.95 -4.30
C TYR A 139 -16.59 31.87 -4.27
N TYR A 140 -16.07 30.91 -5.02
CA TYR A 140 -14.69 30.45 -4.90
C TYR A 140 -13.99 30.55 -6.24
N ARG A 141 -12.75 31.02 -6.21
CA ARG A 141 -11.85 31.01 -7.37
C ARG A 141 -10.48 30.48 -6.95
N LEU A 142 -10.00 29.44 -7.62
CA LEU A 142 -8.72 28.80 -7.32
C LEU A 142 -7.57 29.82 -7.37
N ASN A 143 -6.70 29.80 -6.37
CA ASN A 143 -5.55 30.68 -6.27
C ASN A 143 -4.28 29.85 -6.03
N ASP A 144 -3.34 29.92 -6.97
CA ASP A 144 -2.13 29.10 -6.95
C ASP A 144 -1.25 29.33 -5.72
N ALA A 145 -1.16 30.56 -5.22
CA ALA A 145 -0.35 30.87 -4.03
C ALA A 145 -0.95 30.23 -2.77
N LEU A 146 -2.28 30.24 -2.65
CA LEU A 146 -2.98 29.57 -1.55
C LEU A 146 -2.83 28.05 -1.63
N VAL A 147 -2.98 27.46 -2.82
CA VAL A 147 -2.77 26.02 -3.03
C VAL A 147 -1.35 25.61 -2.63
N VAL A 148 -0.32 26.31 -3.11
CA VAL A 148 1.08 25.99 -2.77
C VAL A 148 1.33 26.13 -1.27
N ALA A 149 0.82 27.20 -0.63
CA ALA A 149 0.95 27.37 0.81
C ALA A 149 0.28 26.23 1.60
N TRP A 150 -0.93 25.83 1.18
CA TRP A 150 -1.65 24.70 1.78
C TRP A 150 -0.92 23.36 1.58
N LEU A 151 -0.37 23.11 0.39
CA LEU A 151 0.41 21.90 0.11
C LEU A 151 1.68 21.82 0.97
N LYS A 152 2.37 22.93 1.19
CA LYS A 152 3.52 22.97 2.12
C LYS A 152 3.11 22.55 3.53
N LEU A 153 1.98 23.07 4.01
CA LEU A 153 1.43 22.69 5.32
C LEU A 153 1.08 21.19 5.37
N LYS A 154 0.55 20.62 4.29
CA LYS A 154 0.29 19.17 4.19
C LYS A 154 1.56 18.34 4.28
N VAL A 155 2.64 18.76 3.61
CA VAL A 155 3.94 18.11 3.72
C VAL A 155 4.46 18.18 5.15
N GLU A 156 4.41 19.35 5.79
CA GLU A 156 4.83 19.52 7.19
C GLU A 156 4.02 18.61 8.15
N GLN A 157 2.71 18.51 7.96
CA GLN A 157 1.84 17.62 8.74
C GLN A 157 2.21 16.14 8.53
N ALA A 158 2.48 15.73 7.28
CA ALA A 158 2.90 14.37 6.98
C ALA A 158 4.26 14.06 7.62
N MET A 159 5.22 14.99 7.55
CA MET A 159 6.52 14.84 8.21
C MET A 159 6.36 14.71 9.73
N ALA A 160 5.52 15.53 10.35
CA ALA A 160 5.24 15.45 11.79
C ALA A 160 4.69 14.07 12.18
N ALA A 161 3.73 13.55 11.41
CA ALA A 161 3.17 12.21 11.63
C ALA A 161 4.24 11.11 11.47
N MET A 162 5.09 11.19 10.44
CA MET A 162 6.18 10.24 10.20
C MET A 162 7.20 10.24 11.33
N ARG A 163 7.58 11.41 11.87
CA ARG A 163 8.51 11.51 13.01
C ARG A 163 7.96 10.86 14.28
N THR A 164 6.63 10.87 14.46
CA THR A 164 5.98 10.21 15.60
C THR A 164 5.67 8.73 15.34
N SER A 165 5.85 8.26 14.10
CA SER A 165 5.53 6.89 13.73
C SER A 165 6.57 5.91 14.29
N PRO A 166 6.15 4.77 14.86
CA PRO A 166 7.07 3.73 15.30
C PRO A 166 7.68 2.93 14.13
N ALA A 167 7.33 3.24 12.88
CA ALA A 167 7.82 2.53 11.71
C ALA A 167 9.32 2.76 11.49
N ALA A 168 10.09 1.67 11.44
CA ALA A 168 11.53 1.72 11.20
C ALA A 168 11.90 2.38 9.86
N ALA A 169 10.97 2.41 8.89
CA ALA A 169 11.16 3.02 7.58
C ALA A 169 11.50 4.52 7.63
N PHE A 170 11.06 5.23 8.67
CA PHE A 170 11.33 6.66 8.84
C PHE A 170 12.47 6.95 9.83
N SER A 171 12.95 5.91 10.53
CA SER A 171 14.00 6.04 11.53
C SER A 171 15.34 6.31 10.86
N GLY A 172 15.96 7.45 11.17
CA GLY A 172 17.27 7.82 10.65
C GLY A 172 17.26 8.50 9.27
N MET A 173 16.08 8.83 8.73
CA MET A 173 15.99 9.74 7.58
C MET A 173 16.38 11.15 8.02
N ASP A 174 17.23 11.81 7.23
CA ASP A 174 17.49 13.24 7.39
C ASP A 174 16.27 14.07 6.95
N ASP A 175 16.26 15.35 7.33
CA ASP A 175 15.12 16.24 7.07
C ASP A 175 14.84 16.43 5.56
N LEU A 176 15.86 16.43 4.70
CA LEU A 176 15.67 16.58 3.25
C LEU A 176 15.03 15.32 2.68
N SER A 177 15.55 14.14 3.00
CA SER A 177 14.95 12.87 2.59
C SER A 177 13.52 12.71 3.09
N LEU A 178 13.25 13.11 4.34
CA LEU A 178 11.91 13.04 4.92
C LEU A 178 10.95 14.02 4.23
N THR A 179 11.41 15.23 3.92
CA THR A 179 10.63 16.23 3.17
C THR A 179 10.30 15.72 1.77
N ALA A 180 11.28 15.15 1.07
CA ALA A 180 11.10 14.56 -0.25
C ALA A 180 10.10 13.39 -0.23
N TYR A 181 10.20 12.51 0.76
CA TYR A 181 9.26 11.39 0.93
C TYR A 181 7.83 11.89 1.21
N ALA A 182 7.68 12.85 2.13
CA ALA A 182 6.38 13.44 2.46
C ALA A 182 5.78 14.18 1.25
N ALA A 183 6.59 14.91 0.48
CA ALA A 183 6.17 15.57 -0.76
C ALA A 183 5.73 14.54 -1.81
N GLY A 184 6.46 13.42 -1.96
CA GLY A 184 6.08 12.32 -2.82
C GLY A 184 4.75 11.68 -2.42
N LEU A 185 4.54 11.44 -1.13
CA LEU A 185 3.29 10.90 -0.61
C LEU A 185 2.10 11.83 -0.89
N VAL A 186 2.24 13.13 -0.66
CA VAL A 186 1.21 14.13 -1.02
C VAL A 186 1.03 14.18 -2.53
N GLY A 187 2.12 14.04 -3.30
CA GLY A 187 2.16 14.02 -4.76
C GLY A 187 1.37 12.87 -5.41
N GLU A 188 1.06 11.80 -4.67
CA GLU A 188 0.15 10.75 -5.15
C GLU A 188 -1.30 11.24 -5.34
N TYR A 189 -1.64 12.43 -4.84
CA TYR A 189 -2.94 13.07 -5.01
C TYR A 189 -2.93 14.27 -5.96
N LEU A 190 -1.78 14.61 -6.56
CA LEU A 190 -1.61 15.86 -7.30
C LEU A 190 -1.36 15.61 -8.79
N GLY A 191 -1.86 16.53 -9.62
CA GLY A 191 -1.39 16.67 -10.99
C GLY A 191 0.06 17.16 -11.04
N GLN A 192 0.80 16.78 -12.09
CA GLN A 192 2.24 17.04 -12.20
C GLN A 192 2.62 18.51 -11.95
N HIS A 193 1.87 19.44 -12.52
CA HIS A 193 2.17 20.87 -12.39
C HIS A 193 2.07 21.40 -10.94
N TRP A 194 1.24 20.79 -10.06
CA TRP A 194 1.22 21.13 -8.63
C TRP A 194 2.41 20.52 -7.91
N LEU A 195 2.80 19.31 -8.29
CA LEU A 195 4.00 18.67 -7.75
C LEU A 195 5.25 19.49 -8.07
N ASP A 196 5.38 20.00 -9.30
CA ASP A 196 6.50 20.85 -9.73
C ASP A 196 6.53 22.17 -8.91
N LYS A 197 5.37 22.82 -8.72
CA LYS A 197 5.26 24.03 -7.90
C LYS A 197 5.58 23.76 -6.43
N LEU A 198 5.15 22.60 -5.90
CA LEU A 198 5.44 22.19 -4.53
C LEU A 198 6.92 21.91 -4.34
N ALA A 199 7.54 21.18 -5.26
CA ALA A 199 8.98 20.88 -5.24
C ALA A 199 9.81 22.16 -5.26
N ALA A 200 9.49 23.10 -6.16
CA ALA A 200 10.12 24.41 -6.20
C ALA A 200 9.92 25.19 -4.88
N ALA A 201 8.71 25.18 -4.31
CA ALA A 201 8.41 25.91 -3.08
C ALA A 201 9.04 25.30 -1.81
N LEU A 202 9.48 24.03 -1.88
CA LEU A 202 10.22 23.31 -0.86
C LEU A 202 11.74 23.30 -1.10
N ASN A 203 12.20 23.83 -2.24
CA ASN A 203 13.60 23.75 -2.70
C ASN A 203 14.11 22.31 -2.78
N LEU A 204 13.27 21.37 -3.23
CA LEU A 204 13.69 19.99 -3.45
C LEU A 204 14.54 19.90 -4.72
N PRO A 205 15.62 19.10 -4.73
CA PRO A 205 16.42 18.89 -5.93
C PRO A 205 15.62 18.12 -6.99
N ASP A 206 15.83 18.45 -8.27
CA ASP A 206 15.16 17.81 -9.42
C ASP A 206 15.41 16.29 -9.49
N GLU A 207 16.61 15.86 -9.08
CA GLU A 207 16.91 14.46 -8.80
C GLU A 207 16.84 14.20 -7.29
N LEU A 208 15.70 13.71 -6.84
CA LEU A 208 15.62 13.10 -5.52
C LEU A 208 16.40 11.77 -5.55
N PRO A 209 17.25 11.49 -4.55
CA PRO A 209 17.82 10.15 -4.41
C PRO A 209 16.66 9.17 -4.39
N ALA A 210 16.78 8.09 -5.17
CA ALA A 210 15.74 7.06 -5.25
C ALA A 210 15.32 6.70 -3.82
N LEU A 211 14.10 7.09 -3.45
CA LEU A 211 13.54 6.69 -2.17
C LEU A 211 13.69 5.17 -2.09
N PRO A 212 14.21 4.61 -0.99
CA PRO A 212 14.26 3.16 -0.86
C PRO A 212 12.85 2.68 -1.15
N ALA A 213 12.70 1.95 -2.25
CA ALA A 213 11.41 1.48 -2.68
C ALA A 213 10.76 0.85 -1.46
N HIS A 214 9.48 1.15 -1.21
CA HIS A 214 8.71 0.35 -0.27
C HIS A 214 8.68 -1.05 -0.87
N VAL A 215 9.69 -1.87 -0.54
CA VAL A 215 9.71 -3.29 -0.84
C VAL A 215 8.47 -3.79 -0.10
N PRO A 216 7.39 -4.19 -0.81
CA PRO A 216 6.28 -4.85 -0.15
C PRO A 216 6.89 -5.96 0.70
N PRO A 217 6.43 -6.21 1.95
CA PRO A 217 6.94 -7.31 2.74
C PRO A 217 7.06 -8.52 1.82
N GLN A 218 8.30 -9.01 1.66
CA GLN A 218 8.60 -10.10 0.75
C GLN A 218 7.56 -11.19 1.03
N PRO A 219 6.89 -11.73 0.00
CA PRO A 219 5.94 -12.81 0.23
C PRO A 219 6.66 -13.87 1.06
N ASP A 220 6.05 -14.23 2.19
CA ASP A 220 6.55 -15.19 3.14
C ASP A 220 6.45 -16.60 2.53
N SER A 221 7.17 -16.82 1.41
CA SER A 221 7.28 -18.08 0.69
C SER A 221 8.19 -17.93 -0.53
N ASP A 222 9.50 -18.07 -0.32
CA ASP A 222 10.35 -18.78 -1.29
C ASP A 222 10.17 -20.31 -1.18
N VAL A 223 8.98 -20.73 -0.73
CA VAL A 223 8.52 -22.10 -0.90
C VAL A 223 7.89 -22.17 -2.28
N LYS A 224 8.72 -22.48 -3.28
CA LYS A 224 8.24 -22.97 -4.58
C LYS A 224 7.06 -23.91 -4.33
N PRO A 225 5.88 -23.71 -4.97
CA PRO A 225 4.83 -24.70 -4.93
C PRO A 225 5.45 -26.00 -5.39
N THR A 226 5.62 -26.95 -4.46
CA THR A 226 5.93 -28.32 -4.87
C THR A 226 4.81 -28.71 -5.79
N GLU A 227 5.17 -29.06 -7.03
CA GLU A 227 4.24 -29.50 -8.06
C GLU A 227 3.19 -30.40 -7.40
N LYS A 228 1.91 -30.10 -7.66
CA LYS A 228 0.80 -30.92 -7.17
C LYS A 228 1.12 -32.36 -7.53
N LYS A 229 1.61 -33.14 -6.57
CA LYS A 229 1.71 -34.59 -6.74
C LYS A 229 0.31 -35.05 -7.10
N PRO A 230 0.12 -35.80 -8.20
CA PRO A 230 -1.15 -36.42 -8.49
C PRO A 230 -1.63 -37.11 -7.21
N ARG A 231 -2.91 -36.98 -6.86
CA ARG A 231 -3.50 -37.74 -5.77
C ARG A 231 -3.36 -39.22 -6.13
N MET A 232 -2.27 -39.83 -5.67
CA MET A 232 -2.05 -41.25 -5.73
C MET A 232 -2.90 -41.90 -4.65
N ASP A 233 -3.58 -42.99 -5.00
CA ASP A 233 -4.34 -43.77 -4.04
C ASP A 233 -3.45 -44.22 -2.88
N PRO A 234 -3.92 -44.14 -1.62
CA PRO A 234 -3.14 -44.48 -0.42
C PRO A 234 -2.50 -45.88 -0.46
N LYS A 235 -3.09 -46.82 -1.22
CA LYS A 235 -2.57 -48.18 -1.42
C LYS A 235 -1.31 -48.24 -2.29
N GLU A 236 -1.19 -47.39 -3.31
CA GLU A 236 0.00 -47.37 -4.16
C GLU A 236 1.17 -46.66 -3.47
N ALA A 237 0.89 -45.58 -2.73
CA ALA A 237 1.90 -44.86 -1.95
C ALA A 237 2.54 -45.74 -0.86
N ALA A 238 1.76 -46.62 -0.22
CA ALA A 238 2.27 -47.59 0.75
C ALA A 238 3.17 -48.66 0.10
N LYS A 239 2.83 -49.10 -1.12
CA LYS A 239 3.58 -50.14 -1.85
C LYS A 239 4.94 -49.61 -2.34
N LEU A 240 4.99 -48.36 -2.80
CA LEU A 240 6.23 -47.67 -3.20
C LEU A 240 7.17 -47.44 -2.02
N LYS A 241 6.67 -46.96 -0.87
CA LYS A 241 7.50 -46.80 0.34
C LYS A 241 8.08 -48.12 0.86
N ALA A 242 7.33 -49.22 0.76
CA ALA A 242 7.81 -50.55 1.13
C ALA A 242 8.90 -51.06 0.17
N ALA A 243 8.81 -50.74 -1.12
CA ALA A 243 9.83 -51.08 -2.11
C ALA A 243 11.13 -50.29 -1.91
N GLU A 244 11.03 -48.97 -1.68
CA GLU A 244 12.18 -48.08 -1.41
C GLU A 244 12.91 -48.47 -0.12
N SER A 245 12.18 -48.81 0.95
CA SER A 245 12.74 -49.32 2.20
C SER A 245 13.56 -50.60 2.00
N ARG A 246 13.07 -51.54 1.17
CA ARG A 246 13.81 -52.77 0.84
C ARG A 246 15.05 -52.49 0.01
N GLN A 247 15.01 -51.53 -0.91
CA GLN A 247 16.18 -51.13 -1.70
C GLN A 247 17.25 -50.46 -0.84
N ALA A 248 16.87 -49.53 0.04
CA ALA A 248 17.79 -48.86 0.96
C ALA A 248 18.48 -49.86 1.91
N THR A 249 17.73 -50.87 2.38
CA THR A 249 18.29 -51.94 3.24
C THR A 249 19.30 -52.81 2.48
N LYS A 250 19.08 -53.05 1.18
CA LYS A 250 20.00 -53.84 0.33
C LYS A 250 21.28 -53.08 0.02
N VAL A 251 21.19 -51.77 -0.24
CA VAL A 251 22.35 -50.89 -0.47
C VAL A 251 23.19 -50.72 0.80
N ALA A 252 22.55 -50.55 1.96
CA ALA A 252 23.26 -50.47 3.24
C ALA A 252 24.02 -51.76 3.58
N LYS A 253 23.47 -52.93 3.21
CA LYS A 253 24.13 -54.22 3.42
C LYS A 253 25.38 -54.39 2.54
N LEU A 254 25.28 -54.01 1.26
CA LEU A 254 26.42 -54.03 0.31
C LEU A 254 27.53 -53.04 0.71
N ALA A 255 27.17 -51.86 1.21
CA ALA A 255 28.15 -50.86 1.68
C ALA A 255 28.93 -51.35 2.92
N LYS A 256 28.27 -52.12 3.80
CA LYS A 256 28.89 -52.70 5.01
C LYS A 256 29.83 -53.86 4.68
N GLU A 257 29.56 -54.62 3.61
CA GLU A 257 30.45 -55.66 3.10
C GLU A 257 31.70 -55.05 2.40
N ALA A 258 31.56 -53.92 1.71
CA ALA A 258 32.68 -53.23 1.06
C ALA A 258 33.68 -52.57 2.05
N SER A 259 33.25 -52.23 3.27
CA SER A 259 34.15 -51.61 4.27
C SER A 259 35.09 -52.59 4.97
N ASN A 260 34.95 -53.90 4.71
CA ASN A 260 35.73 -54.95 5.40
C ASN A 260 36.98 -55.39 4.62
N MET A 261 37.29 -54.77 3.47
CA MET A 261 38.57 -54.95 2.78
C MET A 261 39.58 -53.90 3.22
N ARG A 262 40.70 -54.35 3.80
CA ARG A 262 41.80 -53.48 4.28
C ARG A 262 42.40 -52.70 3.10
N LYS A 263 42.54 -51.38 3.28
CA LYS A 263 43.13 -50.46 2.29
C LYS A 263 44.63 -50.71 2.11
N LEU A 264 45.08 -50.77 0.86
CA LEU A 264 46.46 -50.97 0.40
C LEU A 264 47.46 -49.85 0.80
N SER A 265 46.99 -48.80 1.49
CA SER A 265 47.79 -47.65 1.90
C SER A 265 48.64 -47.88 3.16
N ALA A 266 48.70 -49.11 3.69
CA ALA A 266 49.56 -49.49 4.81
C ALA A 266 51.03 -49.78 4.41
N PHE A 267 51.38 -49.68 3.11
CA PHE A 267 52.68 -50.10 2.57
C PHE A 267 53.70 -48.98 2.30
N PHE A 268 53.35 -47.70 2.48
CA PHE A 268 54.30 -46.59 2.29
C PHE A 268 54.35 -45.69 3.54
N LYS A 269 55.31 -45.97 4.43
CA LYS A 269 55.71 -45.05 5.51
C LYS A 269 57.07 -44.42 5.17
N PRO A 270 57.22 -43.09 5.18
CA PRO A 270 58.53 -42.45 5.30
C PRO A 270 58.94 -42.30 6.78
N ALA A 271 60.22 -42.50 7.07
CA ALA A 271 60.80 -42.42 8.41
C ALA A 271 60.91 -40.96 8.91
N ALA A 272 60.54 -40.73 10.18
CA ALA A 272 60.58 -39.42 10.83
C ALA A 272 62.00 -39.09 11.35
N ALA A 273 62.47 -37.87 11.04
CA ALA A 273 63.65 -37.26 11.66
C ALA A 273 63.33 -36.79 13.08
N LYS A 274 64.23 -37.07 14.02
CA LYS A 274 64.14 -36.78 15.47
C LYS A 274 64.20 -35.27 15.78
N PRO A 275 63.55 -34.82 16.87
CA PRO A 275 63.69 -33.46 17.38
C PRO A 275 64.98 -33.29 18.20
N ALA A 276 65.57 -32.10 18.11
CA ALA A 276 66.69 -31.67 18.94
C ALA A 276 66.19 -30.92 20.18
N SER A 277 66.55 -31.40 21.36
CA SER A 277 66.81 -30.57 22.55
C SER A 277 67.70 -31.32 23.54
N ALA A 278 68.86 -30.78 23.89
CA ALA A 278 69.23 -30.44 25.28
C ALA A 278 70.69 -29.96 25.36
N LYS A 279 70.84 -28.83 26.07
CA LYS A 279 72.03 -28.18 26.65
C LYS A 279 72.97 -27.43 25.71
#